data_AF-K6H9Y8-F1
#
_entry.id   AF-K6H9Y8-F1
#
_cell.length_a   1.000
_cell.length_b   1.000
_cell.length_c   1.000
_cell.angle_alpha   90.00
_cell.angle_beta   90.00
_cell.angle_gamma   90.00
#
_symmetry.space_group_name_H-M   'P 1'
#
loop_
_entity.id
_entity.type
_entity.pdbx_description
1 polymer ?
#
loop_
_entity_poly.entity_id
_entity_poly.type
_entity_poly.pdbx_seq_one_letter_code
_entity_poly.pdbx_strand_id
1 'polypeptide(L)'
;MKKLLIVSSIALATGILVFNACKKPESSKAAATGKENSPSAVVVFSVGETKILHADLTEERATLGASLKTGDKVSTKDKSKVDIQFTDGSAVRISENSVIEFDALTINSKGNSDTRLALVSGKVFAKVNKASKEDQFSVVTPTAIAGVRGTSFIVDRSKTDKAVVKVLDGAVAVAPRLVVLEGLSEDEIAKNENLKKIQQSVASSEIVLEKNQASVLKADDKSLDVKDSSKISEKNIAGVVKKLDNPGISKKEEEEIRTIVTVDKETTEKMVRINEESSGKVDEQKAASLEAERKKLESEVKIRQEEEAKKFKQILISAPKELKSSKDIVNYYERIEKIIMTDGSSMIGAIVDQQGSTMIVHTEQGIKKINQADVQEVIYDFQTKAKF
;
A
#
# COMPACT_ATOMS: atom_id res chain seq x y z
N MET A 1 35.26 -28.78 34.84
CA MET A 1 34.43 -28.97 33.62
C MET A 1 33.78 -27.63 33.30
N LYS A 2 34.32 -26.88 32.34
CA LYS A 2 33.82 -25.56 31.91
C LYS A 2 32.68 -25.77 30.91
N LYS A 3 31.50 -25.20 31.19
CA LYS A 3 30.35 -25.17 30.26
C LYS A 3 30.64 -24.14 29.17
N LEU A 4 30.66 -24.60 27.91
CA LEU A 4 30.80 -23.79 26.71
C LEU A 4 29.39 -23.34 26.29
N LEU A 5 29.08 -22.05 26.45
CA LEU A 5 27.88 -21.42 25.90
C LEU A 5 28.14 -21.10 24.42
N ILE A 6 27.44 -21.79 23.53
CA ILE A 6 27.40 -21.49 22.10
C ILE A 6 26.34 -20.40 21.92
N VAL A 7 26.79 -19.16 21.76
CA VAL A 7 25.93 -18.05 21.30
C VAL A 7 25.82 -18.18 19.78
N SER A 8 24.66 -18.62 19.31
CA SER A 8 24.32 -18.62 17.88
C SER A 8 24.06 -17.18 17.46
N SER A 9 25.02 -16.58 16.75
CA SER A 9 24.88 -15.29 16.09
C SER A 9 23.98 -15.44 14.86
N ILE A 10 22.74 -14.99 14.96
CA ILE A 10 21.85 -14.78 13.81
C ILE A 10 22.42 -13.58 13.03
N ALA A 11 23.01 -13.87 11.86
CA ALA A 11 23.42 -12.83 10.92
C ALA A 11 22.15 -12.17 10.34
N LEU A 12 21.80 -10.99 10.85
CA LEU A 12 20.85 -10.09 10.20
C LEU A 12 21.49 -9.66 8.87
N ALA A 13 20.95 -10.15 7.76
CA ALA A 13 21.27 -9.61 6.45
C ALA A 13 20.70 -8.19 6.38
N THR A 14 21.56 -7.18 6.57
CA THR A 14 21.26 -5.77 6.33
C THR A 14 20.92 -5.61 4.86
N GLY A 15 19.63 -5.54 4.55
CA GLY A 15 19.14 -5.28 3.21
C GLY A 15 19.31 -3.81 2.87
N ILE A 16 20.54 -3.38 2.61
CA ILE A 16 20.83 -2.05 2.08
C ILE A 16 19.89 -1.84 0.89
N LEU A 17 19.08 -0.78 0.92
CA LEU A 17 18.40 -0.27 -0.26
C LEU A 17 19.46 0.21 -1.23
N VAL A 18 20.01 -0.72 -2.02
CA VAL A 18 20.94 -0.39 -3.10
C VAL A 18 20.11 0.38 -4.11
N PHE A 19 20.35 1.69 -4.18
CA PHE A 19 19.88 2.56 -5.26
C PHE A 19 20.51 2.09 -6.59
N ASN A 20 20.10 0.94 -7.10
CA ASN A 20 20.44 0.52 -8.45
C ASN A 20 19.48 1.22 -9.42
N ALA A 21 19.64 2.54 -9.54
CA ALA A 21 19.00 3.31 -10.58
C ALA A 21 19.86 3.24 -11.85
N CYS A 22 19.27 2.62 -12.88
CA CYS A 22 19.52 2.75 -14.31
C CYS A 22 20.83 3.41 -14.77
N LYS A 23 21.62 2.62 -15.52
CA LYS A 23 22.48 3.18 -16.57
C LYS A 23 21.64 4.06 -17.49
N LYS A 24 22.09 5.30 -17.68
CA LYS A 24 21.60 6.28 -18.64
C LYS A 24 21.37 5.62 -20.01
N PRO A 25 20.20 5.77 -20.65
CA PRO A 25 20.02 5.26 -22.01
C PRO A 25 20.84 6.14 -22.96
N GLU A 26 21.88 5.56 -23.56
CA GLU A 26 22.47 6.13 -24.77
C GLU A 26 21.40 6.12 -25.86
N SER A 27 21.23 7.25 -26.55
CA SER A 27 20.35 7.34 -27.70
C SER A 27 20.94 6.50 -28.83
N SER A 28 20.51 5.25 -28.97
CA SER A 28 20.65 4.51 -30.21
C SER A 28 19.28 4.02 -30.67
N LYS A 29 18.76 4.64 -31.74
CA LYS A 29 17.75 4.02 -32.60
C LYS A 29 18.30 2.67 -33.07
N ALA A 30 17.82 1.58 -32.49
CA ALA A 30 17.96 0.25 -33.06
C ALA A 30 16.72 -0.56 -32.65
N ALA A 31 16.06 -1.11 -33.68
CA ALA A 31 14.75 -1.72 -33.65
C ALA A 31 14.59 -2.78 -32.54
N ALA A 32 13.52 -2.63 -31.75
CA ALA A 32 13.00 -3.68 -30.90
C ALA A 32 12.27 -4.71 -31.77
N THR A 33 12.82 -5.90 -31.87
CA THR A 33 12.12 -7.10 -32.31
C THR A 33 12.23 -8.15 -31.22
N GLY A 34 11.12 -8.43 -30.53
CA GLY A 34 10.96 -9.64 -29.71
C GLY A 34 10.24 -9.46 -28.37
N LYS A 35 8.93 -9.82 -28.38
CA LYS A 35 8.00 -9.97 -27.24
C LYS A 35 7.66 -8.70 -26.46
N GLU A 36 6.82 -7.87 -27.07
CA GLU A 36 6.18 -6.71 -26.42
C GLU A 36 4.66 -6.96 -26.31
N ASN A 37 4.05 -6.46 -25.22
CA ASN A 37 2.61 -6.39 -24.91
C ASN A 37 2.00 -7.47 -23.99
N SER A 38 2.60 -7.69 -22.81
CA SER A 38 1.78 -7.97 -21.62
C SER A 38 1.82 -6.74 -20.72
N PRO A 39 0.67 -6.14 -20.35
CA PRO A 39 0.66 -4.95 -19.51
C PRO A 39 1.36 -5.25 -18.18
N SER A 40 2.26 -4.35 -17.77
CA SER A 40 3.07 -4.54 -16.55
C SER A 40 2.25 -4.36 -15.26
N ALA A 41 1.09 -3.68 -15.37
CA ALA A 41 0.10 -3.53 -14.33
C ALA A 41 -1.30 -3.37 -14.95
N VAL A 42 -2.34 -3.90 -14.29
CA VAL A 42 -3.73 -3.88 -14.77
C VAL A 42 -4.66 -3.54 -13.61
N VAL A 43 -5.67 -2.69 -13.87
CA VAL A 43 -6.76 -2.41 -12.93
C VAL A 43 -7.67 -3.64 -12.83
N VAL A 44 -7.76 -4.25 -11.64
CA VAL A 44 -8.57 -5.45 -11.38
C VAL A 44 -9.80 -5.18 -10.52
N PHE A 45 -9.91 -3.97 -9.97
CA PHE A 45 -11.10 -3.48 -9.28
C PHE A 45 -11.09 -1.95 -9.23
N SER A 46 -12.26 -1.33 -9.35
CA SER A 46 -12.40 0.12 -9.24
C SER A 46 -13.80 0.51 -8.80
N VAL A 47 -13.90 1.49 -7.89
CA VAL A 47 -15.17 2.06 -7.44
C VAL A 47 -14.99 3.54 -7.14
N GLY A 48 -16.07 4.31 -7.29
CA GLY A 48 -16.07 5.76 -7.07
C GLY A 48 -15.55 6.53 -8.28
N GLU A 49 -14.98 7.71 -8.05
CA GLU A 49 -14.37 8.56 -9.07
C GLU A 49 -12.85 8.34 -9.10
N THR A 50 -12.41 7.73 -10.21
CA THR A 50 -11.04 7.28 -10.41
C THR A 50 -10.56 7.67 -11.80
N LYS A 51 -9.29 8.01 -11.93
CA LYS A 51 -8.73 8.54 -13.19
C LYS A 51 -7.30 8.07 -13.39
N ILE A 52 -6.99 7.72 -14.63
CA ILE A 52 -5.65 7.47 -15.14
C ILE A 52 -5.28 8.66 -16.03
N LEU A 53 -4.11 9.25 -15.80
CA LEU A 53 -3.45 10.18 -16.70
C LEU A 53 -2.23 9.46 -17.25
N HIS A 54 -2.21 9.22 -18.56
CA HIS A 54 -1.11 8.54 -19.22
C HIS A 54 0.08 9.47 -19.47
N ALA A 55 1.24 8.88 -19.75
CA ALA A 55 2.46 9.63 -20.06
C ALA A 55 2.33 10.56 -21.30
N ASP A 56 1.42 10.23 -22.23
CA ASP A 56 1.10 11.05 -23.42
C ASP A 56 0.05 12.14 -23.15
N LEU A 57 -0.31 12.34 -21.87
CA LEU A 57 -1.31 13.29 -21.38
C LEU A 57 -2.76 12.96 -21.74
N THR A 58 -3.02 11.78 -22.31
CA THR A 58 -4.38 11.28 -22.43
C THR A 58 -4.92 10.84 -21.08
N GLU A 59 -6.23 10.91 -20.92
CA GLU A 59 -6.89 10.62 -19.65
C GLU A 59 -8.05 9.66 -19.85
N GLU A 60 -8.15 8.69 -18.95
CA GLU A 60 -9.29 7.77 -18.91
C GLU A 60 -9.72 7.50 -17.47
N ARG A 61 -10.88 6.87 -17.31
CA ARG A 61 -11.32 6.37 -16.00
C ARG A 61 -10.55 5.08 -15.71
N ALA A 62 -10.14 4.86 -14.46
CA ALA A 62 -9.50 3.60 -14.08
C ALA A 62 -10.54 2.48 -14.02
N THR A 63 -10.92 1.91 -15.15
CA THR A 63 -11.91 0.82 -15.25
C THR A 63 -11.25 -0.55 -15.24
N LEU A 64 -12.04 -1.59 -14.97
CA LEU A 64 -11.55 -2.96 -15.01
C LEU A 64 -10.87 -3.29 -16.34
N GLY A 65 -9.65 -3.82 -16.29
CA GLY A 65 -8.84 -4.16 -17.47
C GLY A 65 -7.99 -3.02 -18.02
N ALA A 66 -8.14 -1.79 -17.52
CA ALA A 66 -7.26 -0.68 -17.89
C ALA A 66 -5.81 -1.02 -17.56
N SER A 67 -4.94 -0.84 -18.54
CA SER A 67 -3.52 -1.20 -18.46
C SER A 67 -2.70 0.02 -18.07
N LEU A 68 -1.73 -0.18 -17.19
CA LEU A 68 -0.84 0.85 -16.69
C LEU A 68 0.59 0.61 -17.16
N LYS A 69 1.24 1.71 -17.52
CA LYS A 69 2.61 1.75 -18.02
C LYS A 69 3.46 2.71 -17.19
N THR A 70 4.77 2.63 -17.42
CA THR A 70 5.71 3.58 -16.81
C THR A 70 5.34 5.01 -17.22
N GLY A 71 5.25 5.91 -16.24
CA GLY A 71 4.87 7.32 -16.42
C GLY A 71 3.38 7.60 -16.23
N ASP A 72 2.53 6.57 -16.09
CA ASP A 72 1.11 6.78 -15.81
C ASP A 72 0.88 7.26 -14.37
N LYS A 73 -0.23 7.96 -14.17
CA LYS A 73 -0.67 8.47 -12.87
C LYS A 73 -2.10 8.07 -12.58
N VAL A 74 -2.34 7.48 -11.42
CA VAL A 74 -3.68 7.13 -10.96
C VAL A 74 -4.09 8.06 -9.83
N SER A 75 -5.32 8.58 -9.90
CA SER A 75 -5.91 9.41 -8.85
C SER A 75 -7.30 8.92 -8.45
N THR A 76 -7.60 9.04 -7.16
CA THR A 76 -8.87 8.64 -6.54
C THR A 76 -9.45 9.82 -5.75
N LYS A 77 -10.77 10.02 -5.84
CA LYS A 77 -11.49 11.01 -5.01
C LYS A 77 -12.00 10.38 -3.71
N ASP A 78 -12.82 11.12 -2.99
CA ASP A 78 -13.54 10.63 -1.80
C ASP A 78 -14.35 9.37 -2.13
N LYS A 79 -14.42 8.41 -1.19
CA LYS A 79 -15.16 7.15 -1.33
C LYS A 79 -14.80 6.34 -2.58
N SER A 80 -13.58 6.50 -3.06
CA SER A 80 -13.08 5.87 -4.28
C SER A 80 -11.88 4.99 -3.96
N LYS A 81 -11.76 3.85 -4.63
CA LYS A 81 -10.60 2.95 -4.49
C LYS A 81 -10.35 2.21 -5.79
N VAL A 82 -9.08 1.88 -6.03
CA VAL A 82 -8.63 1.12 -7.20
C VAL A 82 -7.67 0.04 -6.74
N ASP A 83 -7.89 -1.20 -7.18
CA ASP A 83 -6.92 -2.28 -7.01
C ASP A 83 -6.24 -2.57 -8.34
N ILE A 84 -4.92 -2.68 -8.28
CA ILE A 84 -4.05 -2.90 -9.43
C ILE A 84 -3.23 -4.14 -9.16
N GLN A 85 -3.17 -5.02 -10.15
CA GLN A 85 -2.37 -6.23 -10.12
C GLN A 85 -1.22 -6.13 -11.12
N PHE A 86 -0.02 -6.51 -10.67
CA PHE A 86 1.20 -6.54 -11.47
C PHE A 86 1.42 -7.93 -12.07
N THR A 87 2.31 -8.02 -13.05
CA THR A 87 2.61 -9.28 -13.77
C THR A 87 3.21 -10.38 -12.91
N ASP A 88 3.88 -10.02 -11.81
CA ASP A 88 4.42 -10.94 -10.81
C ASP A 88 3.35 -11.43 -9.81
N GLY A 89 2.09 -11.01 -9.99
CA GLY A 89 0.96 -11.29 -9.12
C GLY A 89 0.93 -10.47 -7.82
N SER A 90 1.88 -9.54 -7.63
CA SER A 90 1.77 -8.51 -6.60
C SER A 90 0.54 -7.64 -6.87
N ALA A 91 -0.01 -7.04 -5.83
CA ALA A 91 -1.15 -6.14 -5.97
C ALA A 91 -1.11 -4.98 -4.99
N VAL A 92 -1.68 -3.86 -5.41
CA VAL A 92 -1.83 -2.65 -4.59
C VAL A 92 -3.26 -2.15 -4.63
N ARG A 93 -3.76 -1.69 -3.48
CA ARG A 93 -4.97 -0.89 -3.36
C ARG A 93 -4.60 0.55 -3.13
N ILE A 94 -5.07 1.42 -4.02
CA ILE A 94 -5.01 2.88 -3.87
C ILE A 94 -6.29 3.30 -3.16
N SER A 95 -6.15 3.90 -1.98
CA SER A 95 -7.27 4.37 -1.16
C SER A 95 -7.89 5.63 -1.74
N GLU A 96 -8.96 6.13 -1.12
CA GLU A 96 -9.53 7.43 -1.45
C GLU A 96 -8.53 8.57 -1.29
N ASN A 97 -8.80 9.69 -1.96
CA ASN A 97 -7.99 10.92 -1.87
C ASN A 97 -6.49 10.69 -2.08
N SER A 98 -6.14 9.83 -3.04
CA SER A 98 -4.77 9.40 -3.29
C SER A 98 -4.32 9.72 -4.71
N VAL A 99 -3.03 9.97 -4.86
CA VAL A 99 -2.35 10.16 -6.14
C VAL A 99 -1.08 9.32 -6.14
N ILE A 100 -0.97 8.42 -7.11
CA ILE A 100 0.18 7.55 -7.30
C ILE A 100 0.69 7.63 -8.74
N GLU A 101 2.00 7.62 -8.90
CA GLU A 101 2.69 7.60 -10.19
C GLU A 101 3.47 6.29 -10.34
N PHE A 102 3.48 5.76 -11.55
CA PHE A 102 4.15 4.50 -11.89
C PHE A 102 5.53 4.81 -12.49
N ASP A 103 6.49 5.19 -11.63
CA ASP A 103 7.84 5.64 -12.02
C ASP A 103 8.64 4.58 -12.78
N ALA A 104 8.47 3.31 -12.43
CA ALA A 104 9.07 2.18 -13.13
C ALA A 104 8.14 0.97 -13.08
N LEU A 105 7.88 0.41 -14.26
CA LEU A 105 7.23 -0.87 -14.47
C LEU A 105 7.99 -1.60 -15.57
N THR A 106 9.19 -2.07 -15.23
CA THR A 106 10.10 -2.64 -16.23
C THR A 106 10.52 -4.05 -15.85
N ILE A 107 10.90 -4.82 -16.86
CA ILE A 107 11.50 -6.14 -16.69
C ILE A 107 12.80 -6.12 -17.48
N ASN A 108 13.91 -6.44 -16.83
CA ASN A 108 15.22 -6.44 -17.48
C ASN A 108 15.38 -7.68 -18.39
N SER A 109 16.48 -7.73 -19.15
CA SER A 109 16.78 -8.85 -20.06
C SER A 109 16.97 -10.21 -19.38
N LYS A 110 17.14 -10.24 -18.05
CA LYS A 110 17.23 -11.46 -17.24
C LYS A 110 15.86 -11.90 -16.69
N GLY A 111 14.81 -11.13 -16.97
CA GLY A 111 13.46 -11.41 -16.48
C GLY A 111 13.18 -10.84 -15.09
N ASN A 112 14.08 -10.02 -14.52
CA ASN A 112 13.86 -9.45 -13.19
C ASN A 112 13.04 -8.16 -13.29
N SER A 113 12.06 -8.01 -12.42
CA SER A 113 11.18 -6.85 -12.39
C SER A 113 11.77 -5.69 -11.58
N ASP A 114 11.53 -4.47 -12.05
CA ASP A 114 11.73 -3.24 -11.27
C ASP A 114 10.41 -2.46 -11.27
N THR A 115 9.75 -2.50 -10.11
CA THR A 115 8.48 -1.81 -9.83
C THR A 115 8.74 -0.70 -8.82
N ARG A 116 8.53 0.54 -9.26
CA ARG A 116 8.62 1.73 -8.41
C ARG A 116 7.33 2.53 -8.50
N LEU A 117 6.68 2.68 -7.36
CA LEU A 117 5.42 3.42 -7.23
C LEU A 117 5.65 4.68 -6.41
N ALA A 118 5.45 5.87 -6.97
CA ALA A 118 5.56 7.11 -6.25
C ALA A 118 4.19 7.54 -5.68
N LEU A 119 4.02 7.40 -4.37
CA LEU A 119 2.88 7.90 -3.63
C LEU A 119 3.05 9.41 -3.36
N VAL A 120 2.38 10.23 -4.16
CA VAL A 120 2.41 11.69 -4.05
C VAL A 120 1.56 12.15 -2.86
N SER A 121 0.39 11.56 -2.66
CA SER A 121 -0.51 11.83 -1.54
C SER A 121 -1.49 10.68 -1.31
N GLY A 122 -2.03 10.59 -0.09
CA GLY A 122 -3.03 9.59 0.26
C GLY A 122 -2.42 8.30 0.82
N LYS A 123 -3.03 7.14 0.56
CA LYS A 123 -2.67 5.87 1.19
C LYS A 123 -2.71 4.70 0.23
N VAL A 124 -1.68 3.85 0.28
CA VAL A 124 -1.59 2.61 -0.50
C VAL A 124 -1.43 1.43 0.43
N PHE A 125 -2.21 0.38 0.17
CA PHE A 125 -2.05 -0.95 0.74
C PHE A 125 -1.42 -1.85 -0.31
N ALA A 126 -0.44 -2.66 0.06
CA ALA A 126 0.30 -3.49 -0.88
C ALA A 126 0.41 -4.93 -0.38
N LYS A 127 0.27 -5.87 -1.29
CA LYS A 127 0.56 -7.29 -1.12
C LYS A 127 1.52 -7.71 -2.21
N VAL A 128 2.80 -7.76 -1.86
CA VAL A 128 3.89 -8.04 -2.80
C VAL A 128 4.27 -9.50 -2.68
N ASN A 129 4.31 -10.20 -3.81
CA ASN A 129 4.71 -11.60 -3.85
C ASN A 129 6.20 -11.76 -3.56
N LYS A 130 6.61 -12.97 -3.16
CA LYS A 130 8.03 -13.28 -3.01
C LYS A 130 8.65 -13.35 -4.41
N ALA A 131 9.50 -12.37 -4.70
CA ALA A 131 10.15 -12.19 -5.97
C ALA A 131 11.57 -12.80 -6.00
N SER A 132 12.23 -12.87 -7.14
CA SER A 132 13.66 -13.24 -7.28
C SER A 132 14.55 -12.27 -6.49
N LYS A 133 15.80 -12.63 -6.12
CA LYS A 133 16.67 -11.76 -5.30
C LYS A 133 16.96 -10.42 -5.96
N GLU A 134 16.84 -10.40 -7.27
CA GLU A 134 17.15 -9.30 -8.15
C GLU A 134 15.93 -8.46 -8.52
N ASP A 135 14.71 -8.94 -8.19
CA ASP A 135 13.48 -8.19 -8.36
C ASP A 135 13.37 -7.08 -7.31
N GLN A 136 12.93 -5.91 -7.74
CA GLN A 136 12.78 -4.73 -6.91
C GLN A 136 11.32 -4.29 -6.88
N PHE A 137 10.81 -4.08 -5.68
CA PHE A 137 9.53 -3.42 -5.46
C PHE A 137 9.73 -2.33 -4.43
N SER A 138 9.35 -1.10 -4.78
CA SER A 138 9.45 0.04 -3.87
C SER A 138 8.24 0.95 -3.97
N VAL A 139 7.82 1.46 -2.82
CA VAL A 139 6.89 2.59 -2.72
C VAL A 139 7.68 3.79 -2.24
N VAL A 140 7.72 4.82 -3.07
CA VAL A 140 8.45 6.05 -2.84
C VAL A 140 7.45 7.13 -2.46
N THR A 141 7.77 7.91 -1.45
CA THR A 141 7.11 9.17 -1.13
C THR A 141 8.12 10.28 -1.28
N PRO A 142 7.73 11.56 -1.35
CA PRO A 142 8.69 12.66 -1.38
C PRO A 142 9.73 12.68 -0.25
N THR A 143 9.49 12.04 0.90
CA THR A 143 10.45 12.01 2.03
C THR A 143 11.01 10.63 2.36
N ALA A 144 10.44 9.54 1.83
CA ALA A 144 10.80 8.17 2.21
C ALA A 144 10.81 7.21 1.03
N ILE A 145 11.67 6.20 1.09
CA ILE A 145 11.66 5.02 0.23
C ILE A 145 11.37 3.80 1.10
N ALA A 146 10.32 3.06 0.74
CA ALA A 146 9.97 1.78 1.35
C ALA A 146 10.23 0.66 0.32
N GLY A 147 11.35 -0.04 0.46
CA GLY A 147 11.68 -1.20 -0.37
C GLY A 147 11.28 -2.51 0.31
N VAL A 148 10.69 -3.42 -0.47
CA VAL A 148 10.00 -4.59 0.08
C VAL A 148 10.31 -5.85 -0.70
N ARG A 149 10.12 -6.98 -0.04
CA ARG A 149 10.28 -8.30 -0.64
C ARG A 149 9.33 -9.29 0.02
N GLY A 150 8.31 -9.74 -0.70
CA GLY A 150 7.36 -10.73 -0.18
C GLY A 150 6.65 -10.22 1.08
N THR A 151 5.92 -9.11 0.97
CA THR A 151 5.47 -8.33 2.12
C THR A 151 4.06 -7.81 1.92
N SER A 152 3.28 -7.81 2.99
CA SER A 152 2.01 -7.09 3.08
C SER A 152 2.21 -5.85 3.96
N PHE A 153 2.03 -4.66 3.39
CA PHE A 153 2.38 -3.41 4.06
C PHE A 153 1.51 -2.24 3.60
N ILE A 154 1.66 -1.11 4.30
CA ILE A 154 0.92 0.13 4.08
C ILE A 154 1.92 1.26 3.98
N VAL A 155 1.69 2.17 3.05
CA VAL A 155 2.33 3.49 3.03
C VAL A 155 1.25 4.55 3.05
N ASP A 156 1.30 5.41 4.08
CA ASP A 156 0.33 6.49 4.32
C ASP A 156 1.06 7.84 4.28
N ARG A 157 0.67 8.65 3.31
CA ARG A 157 1.03 10.06 3.11
C ARG A 157 -0.25 10.89 2.95
N SER A 158 -1.28 10.59 3.75
CA SER A 158 -2.49 11.42 3.81
C SER A 158 -2.22 12.79 4.44
N LYS A 159 -1.14 12.92 5.21
CA LYS A 159 -0.62 14.22 5.68
C LYS A 159 0.66 14.57 4.93
N THR A 160 0.80 15.82 4.52
CA THR A 160 1.92 16.29 3.68
C THR A 160 3.26 16.35 4.43
N ASP A 161 3.23 16.47 5.75
CA ASP A 161 4.41 16.66 6.60
C ASP A 161 5.05 15.34 7.08
N LYS A 162 4.44 14.20 6.76
CA LYS A 162 4.93 12.90 7.19
C LYS A 162 4.53 11.75 6.28
N ALA A 163 5.39 10.75 6.22
CA ALA A 163 5.07 9.43 5.68
C ALA A 163 5.04 8.40 6.82
N VAL A 164 4.07 7.50 6.82
CA VAL A 164 3.96 6.39 7.77
C VAL A 164 4.02 5.09 6.99
N VAL A 165 4.87 4.16 7.43
CA VAL A 165 4.96 2.81 6.86
C VAL A 165 4.56 1.81 7.93
N LYS A 166 3.69 0.85 7.61
CA LYS A 166 3.23 -0.21 8.53
C LYS A 166 3.35 -1.57 7.87
N VAL A 167 3.74 -2.60 8.62
CA VAL A 167 3.96 -3.96 8.07
C VAL A 167 3.01 -4.97 8.69
N LEU A 168 2.23 -5.66 7.86
CA LEU A 168 1.32 -6.74 8.29
C LEU A 168 2.04 -8.08 8.34
N ASP A 169 2.84 -8.35 7.32
CA ASP A 169 3.57 -9.60 7.17
C ASP A 169 4.80 -9.38 6.28
N GLY A 170 5.89 -10.09 6.54
CA GLY A 170 7.18 -9.87 5.87
C GLY A 170 8.02 -8.77 6.53
N ALA A 171 8.85 -8.09 5.74
CA ALA A 171 9.72 -7.02 6.21
C ALA A 171 9.86 -5.91 5.17
N VAL A 172 9.98 -4.66 5.64
CA VAL A 172 10.15 -3.46 4.81
C VAL A 172 11.40 -2.72 5.25
N ALA A 173 12.32 -2.45 4.32
CA ALA A 173 13.40 -1.50 4.55
C ALA A 173 12.88 -0.08 4.26
N VAL A 174 13.08 0.84 5.20
CA VAL A 174 12.63 2.23 5.10
C VAL A 174 13.81 3.16 5.27
N ALA A 175 14.08 3.98 4.25
CA ALA A 175 15.12 5.00 4.26
C ALA A 175 14.55 6.39 3.94
N PRO A 176 15.22 7.48 4.38
CA PRO A 176 14.94 8.82 3.86
C PRO A 176 15.17 8.88 2.35
N ARG A 177 14.28 9.57 1.63
CA ARG A 177 14.47 9.91 0.22
C ARG A 177 15.21 11.23 0.11
N LEU A 178 16.27 11.29 -0.68
CA LEU A 178 16.98 12.53 -1.00
C LEU A 178 17.10 12.68 -2.50
N VAL A 179 16.49 13.74 -3.05
CA VAL A 179 16.46 14.00 -4.50
C VAL A 179 17.86 14.18 -5.10
N VAL A 180 18.82 14.69 -4.31
CA VAL A 180 20.22 14.83 -4.74
C VAL A 180 20.90 13.52 -5.14
N LEU A 181 20.42 12.38 -4.63
CA LEU A 181 20.99 11.06 -4.93
C LEU A 181 20.31 10.42 -6.14
N GLU A 182 19.21 10.98 -6.64
CA GLU A 182 18.43 10.38 -7.71
C GLU A 182 19.09 10.58 -9.08
N GLY A 183 19.11 9.52 -9.88
CA GLY A 183 19.67 9.55 -11.23
C GLY A 183 21.20 9.63 -11.29
N LEU A 184 21.89 9.55 -10.15
CA LEU A 184 23.35 9.47 -10.08
C LEU A 184 23.80 8.01 -10.09
N SER A 185 24.86 7.73 -10.86
CA SER A 185 25.55 6.45 -10.83
C SER A 185 26.43 6.30 -9.59
N GLU A 186 26.73 5.05 -9.21
CA GLU A 186 27.66 4.75 -8.12
C GLU A 186 29.03 5.41 -8.34
N ASP A 187 29.51 5.47 -9.58
CA ASP A 187 30.77 6.13 -9.94
C ASP A 187 30.72 7.66 -9.74
N GLU A 188 29.59 8.31 -10.03
CA GLU A 188 29.40 9.74 -9.80
C GLU A 188 29.38 10.07 -8.30
N ILE A 189 28.69 9.25 -7.51
CA ILE A 189 28.69 9.35 -6.05
C ILE A 189 30.10 9.09 -5.50
N ALA A 190 30.79 8.05 -5.99
CA ALA A 190 32.12 7.67 -5.55
C ALA A 190 33.22 8.69 -5.89
N LYS A 191 32.98 9.61 -6.82
CA LYS A 191 33.91 10.71 -7.14
C LYS A 191 33.68 11.95 -6.30
N ASN A 192 32.60 12.02 -5.52
CA ASN A 192 32.25 13.19 -4.72
C ASN A 192 32.13 12.83 -3.22
N GLU A 193 33.09 13.31 -2.43
CA GLU A 193 33.16 13.04 -0.99
C GLU A 193 31.92 13.51 -0.21
N ASN A 194 31.26 14.59 -0.63
CA ASN A 194 30.03 15.04 0.01
C ASN A 194 28.86 14.08 -0.28
N LEU A 195 28.72 13.63 -1.53
CA LEU A 195 27.68 12.66 -1.91
C LEU A 195 27.88 11.30 -1.22
N LYS A 196 29.13 10.85 -1.05
CA LYS A 196 29.44 9.65 -0.25
C LYS A 196 28.95 9.77 1.18
N LYS A 197 29.25 10.90 1.85
CA LYS A 197 28.82 11.14 3.25
C LYS A 197 27.30 11.17 3.38
N ILE A 198 26.63 11.81 2.42
CA ILE A 198 25.16 11.85 2.35
C ILE A 198 24.62 10.43 2.16
N GLN A 199 25.15 9.65 1.22
CA GLN A 199 24.74 8.26 0.99
C GLN A 199 24.94 7.39 2.23
N GLN A 200 26.08 7.50 2.91
CA GLN A 200 26.37 6.80 4.17
C GLN A 200 25.39 7.21 5.28
N SER A 201 25.05 8.50 5.37
CA SER A 201 24.08 8.99 6.35
C SER A 201 22.68 8.42 6.09
N VAL A 202 22.24 8.36 4.83
CA VAL A 202 20.97 7.72 4.45
C VAL A 202 20.98 6.24 4.83
N ALA A 203 22.04 5.51 4.49
CA ALA A 203 22.17 4.09 4.84
C ALA A 203 22.16 3.87 6.36
N SER A 204 22.77 4.77 7.14
CA SER A 204 22.76 4.69 8.61
C SER A 204 21.40 5.01 9.26
N SER A 205 20.55 5.77 8.55
CA SER A 205 19.19 6.10 8.95
C SER A 205 18.15 5.10 8.46
N GLU A 206 18.55 4.11 7.65
CA GLU A 206 17.68 3.05 7.20
C GLU A 206 17.25 2.17 8.38
N ILE A 207 15.97 1.83 8.43
CA ILE A 207 15.45 0.87 9.40
C ILE A 207 14.74 -0.26 8.68
N VAL A 208 14.80 -1.46 9.26
CA VAL A 208 13.98 -2.59 8.81
C VAL A 208 12.79 -2.73 9.76
N LEU A 209 11.59 -2.68 9.20
CA LEU A 209 10.33 -2.97 9.88
C LEU A 209 9.94 -4.42 9.64
N GLU A 210 9.55 -5.11 10.71
CA GLU A 210 8.99 -6.46 10.65
C GLU A 210 7.48 -6.44 10.90
N LYS A 211 6.84 -7.61 10.84
CA LYS A 211 5.42 -7.81 11.17
C LYS A 211 4.97 -7.05 12.41
N ASN A 212 3.87 -6.32 12.27
CA ASN A 212 3.24 -5.45 13.27
C ASN A 212 4.10 -4.25 13.72
N GLN A 213 5.19 -3.95 13.03
CA GLN A 213 5.96 -2.72 13.25
C GLN A 213 5.53 -1.62 12.29
N ALA A 214 5.79 -0.38 12.71
CA ALA A 214 5.53 0.80 11.92
C ALA A 214 6.62 1.85 12.14
N SER A 215 6.79 2.72 11.14
CA SER A 215 7.65 3.89 11.21
C SER A 215 6.90 5.15 10.83
N VAL A 216 7.44 6.28 11.27
CA VAL A 216 7.10 7.58 10.75
C VAL A 216 8.38 8.26 10.27
N LEU A 217 8.29 8.89 9.10
CA LEU A 217 9.24 9.91 8.67
C LEU A 217 8.54 11.26 8.79
N LYS A 218 9.09 12.12 9.64
CA LYS A 218 8.68 13.53 9.74
C LYS A 218 9.79 14.35 9.12
N ALA A 219 9.58 14.81 7.91
CA ALA A 219 10.44 15.77 7.25
C ALA A 219 9.54 16.72 6.47
N ASP A 220 9.87 18.00 6.50
CA ASP A 220 9.27 18.89 5.52
C ASP A 220 9.77 18.44 4.13
N ASP A 221 8.88 18.37 3.15
CA ASP A 221 9.26 17.94 1.79
C ASP A 221 10.42 18.81 1.25
N LYS A 222 10.49 20.08 1.67
CA LYS A 222 11.46 21.08 1.17
C LYS A 222 12.90 20.84 1.62
N SER A 223 13.14 20.21 2.77
CA SER A 223 14.47 19.98 3.35
C SER A 223 15.15 18.77 2.75
N LEU A 224 14.38 17.81 2.25
CA LEU A 224 14.87 16.60 1.58
C LEU A 224 14.77 16.69 0.04
N ASP A 225 13.89 17.55 -0.49
CA ASP A 225 13.80 17.92 -1.91
C ASP A 225 14.80 19.03 -2.28
N VAL A 226 16.07 18.81 -1.96
CA VAL A 226 17.16 19.74 -2.28
C VAL A 226 18.08 19.10 -3.32
N LYS A 227 18.18 19.71 -4.50
CA LYS A 227 19.06 19.25 -5.59
C LYS A 227 20.53 19.61 -5.39
N ASP A 228 20.81 20.55 -4.48
CA ASP A 228 22.17 21.02 -4.18
C ASP A 228 22.74 20.29 -2.96
N SER A 229 23.70 19.41 -3.20
CA SER A 229 24.33 18.59 -2.15
C SER A 229 24.97 19.41 -1.02
N SER A 230 25.38 20.66 -1.29
CA SER A 230 26.04 21.52 -0.29
C SER A 230 25.08 22.03 0.80
N LYS A 231 23.78 21.97 0.53
CA LYS A 231 22.72 22.44 1.44
C LYS A 231 22.14 21.33 2.31
N ILE A 232 22.58 20.09 2.12
CA ILE A 232 22.15 18.93 2.91
C ILE A 232 23.21 18.66 3.97
N SER A 233 22.84 18.75 5.24
CA SER A 233 23.73 18.38 6.35
C SER A 233 23.36 17.00 6.90
N GLU A 234 24.34 16.26 7.41
CA GLU A 234 24.13 14.93 8.04
C GLU A 234 23.10 14.99 9.18
N LYS A 235 23.04 16.12 9.91
CA LYS A 235 22.05 16.37 10.97
C LYS A 235 20.61 16.38 10.47
N ASN A 236 20.39 16.69 9.19
CA ASN A 236 19.05 16.70 8.59
C ASN A 236 18.58 15.29 8.17
N ILE A 237 19.48 14.29 8.19
CA ILE A 237 19.20 12.92 7.76
C ILE A 237 19.09 11.98 8.98
N ALA A 238 19.88 12.23 10.02
CA ALA A 238 19.91 11.40 11.23
C ALA A 238 18.60 11.46 12.00
N GLY A 239 18.00 10.29 12.28
CA GLY A 239 16.81 10.17 13.13
C GLY A 239 15.50 10.72 12.53
N VAL A 240 15.49 11.00 11.22
CA VAL A 240 14.27 11.38 10.48
C VAL A 240 13.29 10.22 10.42
N VAL A 241 13.80 9.00 10.21
CA VAL A 241 13.02 7.77 10.33
C VAL A 241 12.97 7.34 11.78
N LYS A 242 11.76 7.29 12.34
CA LYS A 242 11.54 6.81 13.70
C LYS A 242 10.64 5.60 13.66
N LYS A 243 11.10 4.49 14.25
CA LYS A 243 10.19 3.41 14.65
C LYS A 243 9.21 3.98 15.66
N LEU A 244 7.95 3.65 15.48
CA LEU A 244 6.91 4.06 16.40
C LEU A 244 6.72 2.98 17.46
N ASP A 245 6.65 3.40 18.72
CA ASP A 245 6.30 2.52 19.82
C ASP A 245 4.80 2.20 19.76
N ASN A 246 4.50 0.97 19.36
CA ASN A 246 3.16 0.37 19.34
C ASN A 246 2.03 1.13 18.56
N PRO A 247 2.06 1.21 17.21
CA PRO A 247 0.91 1.68 16.43
C PRO A 247 0.21 0.58 15.63
N GLY A 248 0.83 -0.60 15.49
CA GLY A 248 0.31 -1.76 14.78
C GLY A 248 -0.27 -1.49 13.39
N ILE A 249 -0.97 -2.49 12.88
CA ILE A 249 -1.96 -2.35 11.82
C ILE A 249 -3.32 -2.48 12.47
N SER A 250 -4.21 -1.53 12.20
CA SER A 250 -5.59 -1.62 12.70
C SER A 250 -6.33 -2.76 12.01
N LYS A 251 -7.43 -3.24 12.58
CA LYS A 251 -8.25 -4.26 11.93
C LYS A 251 -8.97 -3.76 10.68
N LYS A 252 -9.26 -2.46 10.63
CA LYS A 252 -9.75 -1.83 9.40
C LYS A 252 -8.68 -1.88 8.31
N GLU A 253 -7.44 -1.53 8.64
CA GLU A 253 -6.30 -1.57 7.71
C GLU A 253 -5.95 -3.01 7.29
N GLU A 254 -6.04 -3.98 8.19
CA GLU A 254 -5.84 -5.40 7.86
C GLU A 254 -6.94 -5.93 6.94
N GLU A 255 -8.20 -5.53 7.15
CA GLU A 255 -9.31 -5.85 6.24
C GLU A 255 -9.05 -5.30 4.83
N GLU A 256 -8.56 -4.06 4.72
CA GLU A 256 -8.20 -3.47 3.42
C GLU A 256 -7.14 -4.30 2.69
N ILE A 257 -6.08 -4.74 3.37
CA ILE A 257 -5.04 -5.61 2.77
C ILE A 257 -5.61 -6.97 2.37
N ARG A 258 -6.40 -7.61 3.25
CA ARG A 258 -6.95 -8.95 3.00
C ARG A 258 -7.95 -8.98 1.86
N THR A 259 -8.66 -7.87 1.68
CA THR A 259 -9.68 -7.74 0.65
C THR A 259 -9.14 -7.12 -0.64
N ILE A 260 -7.82 -6.88 -0.78
CA ILE A 260 -7.21 -6.49 -2.06
C ILE A 260 -7.60 -7.52 -3.11
N VAL A 261 -8.22 -7.05 -4.19
CA VAL A 261 -8.63 -7.90 -5.29
C VAL A 261 -7.41 -8.34 -6.07
N THR A 262 -7.33 -9.65 -6.28
CA THR A 262 -6.40 -10.28 -7.23
C THR A 262 -7.17 -11.31 -8.04
N VAL A 263 -6.85 -11.42 -9.31
CA VAL A 263 -7.40 -12.44 -10.21
C VAL A 263 -6.28 -13.34 -10.74
N ASP A 264 -6.66 -14.51 -11.25
CA ASP A 264 -5.71 -15.38 -11.94
C ASP A 264 -5.30 -14.77 -13.28
N LYS A 265 -4.22 -15.30 -13.86
CA LYS A 265 -3.62 -14.80 -15.09
C LYS A 265 -4.58 -14.81 -16.28
N GLU A 266 -5.39 -15.86 -16.43
CA GLU A 266 -6.34 -15.98 -17.54
C GLU A 266 -7.41 -14.89 -17.45
N THR A 267 -7.92 -14.66 -16.24
CA THR A 267 -8.86 -13.58 -15.96
C THR A 267 -8.24 -12.20 -16.21
N THR A 268 -6.98 -11.96 -15.81
CA THR A 268 -6.27 -10.70 -16.12
C THR A 268 -6.17 -10.48 -17.63
N GLU A 269 -5.72 -11.49 -18.38
CA GLU A 269 -5.60 -11.41 -19.84
C GLU A 269 -6.96 -11.12 -20.50
N LYS A 270 -8.03 -11.75 -20.00
CA LYS A 270 -9.39 -11.52 -20.46
C LYS A 270 -9.84 -10.07 -20.20
N MET A 271 -9.59 -9.53 -19.00
CA MET A 271 -9.90 -8.15 -18.65
C MET A 271 -9.21 -7.16 -19.59
N VAL A 272 -7.92 -7.37 -19.85
CA VAL A 272 -7.13 -6.51 -20.75
C VAL A 272 -7.70 -6.52 -22.16
N ARG A 273 -8.00 -7.70 -22.71
CA ARG A 273 -8.60 -7.82 -24.05
C ARG A 273 -9.93 -7.09 -24.16
N ILE A 274 -10.81 -7.24 -23.17
CA ILE A 274 -12.11 -6.55 -23.13
C ILE A 274 -11.91 -5.03 -23.16
N ASN A 275 -10.96 -4.51 -22.38
CA ASN A 275 -10.70 -3.07 -22.31
C ASN A 275 -10.09 -2.53 -23.62
N GLU A 276 -9.11 -3.22 -24.20
CA GLU A 276 -8.51 -2.84 -25.49
C GLU A 276 -9.56 -2.84 -26.60
N GLU A 277 -10.39 -3.88 -26.69
CA GLU A 277 -11.45 -3.97 -27.69
C GLU A 277 -12.52 -2.88 -27.51
N SER A 278 -12.79 -2.46 -26.28
CA SER A 278 -13.75 -1.38 -25.98
C SER A 278 -13.25 0.02 -26.37
N SER A 279 -11.94 0.21 -26.43
CA SER A 279 -11.30 1.49 -26.82
C SER A 279 -11.22 1.70 -28.35
N GLY A 280 -11.45 0.64 -29.14
CA GLY A 280 -11.41 0.68 -30.60
C GLY A 280 -12.70 1.19 -31.25
N LYS A 281 -12.68 1.39 -32.58
CA LYS A 281 -13.90 1.59 -33.37
C LYS A 281 -14.65 0.26 -33.49
N VAL A 282 -15.54 0.00 -32.55
CA VAL A 282 -16.42 -1.18 -32.53
C VAL A 282 -17.84 -0.81 -32.87
N ASP A 283 -18.59 -1.74 -33.47
CA ASP A 283 -20.03 -1.57 -33.63
C ASP A 283 -20.76 -1.60 -32.27
N GLU A 284 -21.98 -1.06 -32.27
CA GLU A 284 -22.79 -0.87 -31.07
C GLU A 284 -23.15 -2.20 -30.37
N GLN A 285 -23.32 -3.29 -31.14
CA GLN A 285 -23.66 -4.60 -30.59
C GLN A 285 -22.46 -5.22 -29.87
N LYS A 286 -21.26 -5.12 -30.44
CA LYS A 286 -20.03 -5.61 -29.83
C LYS A 286 -19.66 -4.78 -28.60
N ALA A 287 -19.82 -3.46 -28.65
CA ALA A 287 -19.62 -2.60 -27.47
C ALA A 287 -20.58 -2.96 -26.32
N ALA A 288 -21.86 -3.19 -26.62
CA ALA A 288 -22.84 -3.61 -25.61
C ALA A 288 -22.52 -4.98 -25.00
N SER A 289 -22.04 -5.92 -25.81
CA SER A 289 -21.60 -7.26 -25.36
C SER A 289 -20.40 -7.18 -24.41
N LEU A 290 -19.36 -6.43 -24.77
CA LEU A 290 -18.15 -6.24 -23.96
C LEU A 290 -18.47 -5.55 -22.62
N GLU A 291 -19.36 -4.56 -22.64
CA GLU A 291 -19.81 -3.89 -21.42
C GLU A 291 -20.59 -4.82 -20.48
N ALA A 292 -21.44 -5.70 -21.03
CA ALA A 292 -22.16 -6.70 -20.25
C ALA A 292 -21.20 -7.71 -19.60
N GLU A 293 -20.18 -8.14 -20.34
CA GLU A 293 -19.14 -9.04 -19.82
C GLU A 293 -18.31 -8.38 -18.72
N ARG A 294 -17.92 -7.12 -18.89
CA ARG A 294 -17.22 -6.34 -17.86
C ARG A 294 -18.04 -6.24 -16.57
N LYS A 295 -19.31 -5.85 -16.67
CA LYS A 295 -20.22 -5.75 -15.51
C LYS A 295 -20.38 -7.09 -14.78
N LYS A 296 -20.44 -8.20 -15.53
CA LYS A 296 -20.50 -9.53 -14.93
C LYS A 296 -19.24 -9.78 -14.09
N LEU A 297 -18.06 -9.54 -14.65
CA LEU A 297 -16.79 -9.74 -13.96
C LEU A 297 -16.61 -8.82 -12.75
N GLU A 298 -17.04 -7.55 -12.85
CA GLU A 298 -17.08 -6.63 -11.71
C GLU A 298 -17.95 -7.16 -10.57
N SER A 299 -19.12 -7.74 -10.89
CA SER A 299 -20.01 -8.31 -9.87
C SER A 299 -19.43 -9.56 -9.21
N GLU A 300 -18.79 -10.45 -9.97
CA GLU A 300 -18.08 -11.62 -9.45
C GLU A 300 -16.93 -11.22 -8.52
N VAL A 301 -16.13 -10.22 -8.92
CA VAL A 301 -15.03 -9.68 -8.11
C VAL A 301 -15.57 -9.07 -6.80
N LYS A 302 -16.65 -8.30 -6.88
CA LYS A 302 -17.27 -7.68 -5.71
C LYS A 302 -17.78 -8.73 -4.71
N ILE A 303 -18.43 -9.79 -5.19
CA ILE A 303 -18.91 -10.90 -4.33
C ILE A 303 -17.73 -11.53 -3.59
N ARG A 304 -16.62 -11.84 -4.30
CA ARG A 304 -15.41 -12.42 -3.68
C ARG A 304 -14.83 -11.51 -2.60
N GLN A 305 -14.82 -10.20 -2.83
CA GLN A 305 -14.36 -9.21 -1.85
C GLN A 305 -15.23 -9.21 -0.59
N GLU A 306 -16.56 -9.26 -0.76
CA GLU A 306 -17.51 -9.33 0.36
C GLU A 306 -17.38 -10.63 1.17
N GLU A 307 -17.08 -11.75 0.51
CA GLU A 307 -16.82 -13.04 1.17
C GLU A 307 -15.54 -13.00 2.02
N GLU A 308 -14.45 -12.43 1.51
CA GLU A 308 -13.21 -12.27 2.28
C GLU A 308 -13.40 -11.35 3.48
N ALA A 309 -14.15 -10.25 3.32
CA ALA A 309 -14.53 -9.38 4.43
C ALA A 309 -15.34 -10.13 5.51
N LYS A 310 -16.34 -10.94 5.10
CA LYS A 310 -17.13 -11.78 6.02
C LYS A 310 -16.24 -12.79 6.76
N LYS A 311 -15.35 -13.49 6.05
CA LYS A 311 -14.39 -14.42 6.68
C LYS A 311 -13.51 -13.72 7.71
N PHE A 312 -13.01 -12.53 7.38
CA PHE A 312 -12.19 -11.75 8.30
C PHE A 312 -12.95 -11.35 9.56
N LYS A 313 -14.17 -10.82 9.42
CA LYS A 313 -15.04 -10.49 10.56
C LYS A 313 -15.33 -11.72 11.43
N GLN A 314 -15.59 -12.87 10.81
CA GLN A 314 -15.80 -14.12 11.53
C GLN A 314 -14.58 -14.52 12.38
N ILE A 315 -13.35 -14.29 11.89
CA ILE A 315 -12.11 -14.52 12.65
C ILE A 315 -12.03 -13.59 13.86
N LEU A 316 -12.39 -12.31 13.71
CA LEU A 316 -12.40 -11.35 14.81
C LEU A 316 -13.37 -11.74 15.93
N ILE A 317 -14.47 -12.41 15.57
CA ILE A 317 -15.52 -12.84 16.50
C ILE A 317 -15.17 -14.17 17.18
N SER A 318 -14.58 -15.13 16.45
CA SER A 318 -14.32 -16.47 16.98
C SER A 318 -13.12 -16.54 17.93
N ALA A 319 -12.14 -15.64 17.77
CA ALA A 319 -10.96 -15.55 18.61
C ALA A 319 -10.64 -14.07 18.92
N PRO A 320 -11.48 -13.38 19.73
CA PRO A 320 -11.29 -11.97 20.01
C PRO A 320 -10.04 -11.74 20.85
N LYS A 321 -9.28 -10.69 20.50
CA LYS A 321 -8.15 -10.21 21.30
C LYS A 321 -8.66 -9.61 22.61
N GLU A 322 -7.95 -9.82 23.71
CA GLU A 322 -8.26 -9.11 24.95
C GLU A 322 -7.90 -7.61 24.81
N LEU A 323 -8.89 -6.72 24.97
CA LEU A 323 -8.74 -5.27 24.92
C LEU A 323 -9.14 -4.72 26.29
N LYS A 324 -8.22 -4.05 26.99
CA LYS A 324 -8.39 -3.71 28.41
C LYS A 324 -8.85 -2.28 28.65
N SER A 325 -8.91 -1.49 27.58
CA SER A 325 -9.29 -0.08 27.64
C SER A 325 -9.93 0.38 26.34
N SER A 326 -10.71 1.45 26.43
CA SER A 326 -11.27 2.15 25.27
C SER A 326 -10.18 2.63 24.31
N LYS A 327 -8.98 2.97 24.84
CA LYS A 327 -7.81 3.28 24.02
C LYS A 327 -7.30 2.07 23.23
N ASP A 328 -7.30 0.87 23.83
CA ASP A 328 -6.94 -0.36 23.11
C ASP A 328 -7.94 -0.67 21.99
N ILE A 329 -9.24 -0.46 22.24
CA ILE A 329 -10.30 -0.63 21.24
C ILE A 329 -10.10 0.36 20.08
N VAL A 330 -9.89 1.64 20.38
CA VAL A 330 -9.61 2.68 19.38
C VAL A 330 -8.35 2.33 18.58
N ASN A 331 -7.25 1.95 19.22
CA ASN A 331 -6.03 1.59 18.51
C ASN A 331 -6.20 0.34 17.62
N TYR A 332 -7.01 -0.62 18.08
CA TYR A 332 -7.19 -1.89 17.38
C TYR A 332 -8.20 -1.79 16.22
N TYR A 333 -9.29 -1.04 16.37
CA TYR A 333 -10.35 -0.93 15.37
C TYR A 333 -10.38 0.41 14.62
N GLU A 334 -9.60 1.41 15.05
CA GLU A 334 -9.67 2.83 14.62
C GLU A 334 -11.03 3.51 14.86
N ARG A 335 -11.86 2.89 15.69
CA ARG A 335 -13.21 3.34 16.02
C ARG A 335 -13.64 2.82 17.38
N ILE A 336 -14.59 3.53 17.97
CA ILE A 336 -15.33 3.10 19.15
C ILE A 336 -16.67 3.83 19.16
N GLU A 337 -17.72 3.12 19.52
CA GLU A 337 -19.08 3.63 19.62
C GLU A 337 -19.54 3.66 21.08
N LYS A 338 -20.48 4.56 21.36
CA LYS A 338 -21.34 4.44 22.55
C LYS A 338 -22.72 4.00 22.09
N ILE A 339 -23.20 2.90 22.63
CA ILE A 339 -24.48 2.29 22.30
C ILE A 339 -25.42 2.51 23.48
N ILE A 340 -26.54 3.18 23.24
CA ILE A 340 -27.58 3.46 24.23
C ILE A 340 -28.72 2.47 23.97
N MET A 341 -29.09 1.73 25.02
CA MET A 341 -30.13 0.71 24.98
C MET A 341 -31.50 1.32 25.28
N THR A 342 -32.58 0.65 24.90
CA THR A 342 -33.97 1.09 25.14
C THR A 342 -34.35 1.08 26.62
N ASP A 343 -33.66 0.30 27.45
CA ASP A 343 -33.80 0.30 28.91
C ASP A 343 -33.05 1.46 29.60
N GLY A 344 -32.40 2.34 28.83
CA GLY A 344 -31.62 3.47 29.32
C GLY A 344 -30.18 3.15 29.71
N SER A 345 -29.78 1.87 29.70
CA SER A 345 -28.38 1.48 29.89
C SER A 345 -27.51 1.86 28.68
N SER A 346 -26.20 1.88 28.86
CA SER A 346 -25.29 2.12 27.74
C SER A 346 -24.01 1.29 27.85
N MET A 347 -23.42 1.00 26.70
CA MET A 347 -22.15 0.30 26.59
C MET A 347 -21.21 1.00 25.60
N ILE A 348 -19.91 0.81 25.80
CA ILE A 348 -18.87 1.36 24.94
C ILE A 348 -18.10 0.18 24.32
N GLY A 349 -17.90 0.23 23.01
CA GLY A 349 -17.17 -0.80 22.28
C GLY A 349 -17.17 -0.53 20.78
N ALA A 350 -16.43 -1.36 20.04
CA ALA A 350 -16.42 -1.31 18.58
C ALA A 350 -17.45 -2.28 18.01
N ILE A 351 -18.34 -1.81 17.14
CA ILE A 351 -19.24 -2.67 16.37
C ILE A 351 -18.41 -3.41 15.31
N VAL A 352 -18.20 -4.71 15.50
CA VAL A 352 -17.36 -5.58 14.65
C VAL A 352 -18.15 -6.11 13.46
N ASP A 353 -19.42 -6.45 13.68
CA ASP A 353 -20.29 -6.97 12.63
C ASP A 353 -21.77 -6.72 12.97
N GLN A 354 -22.62 -6.76 11.96
CA GLN A 354 -24.07 -6.66 12.09
C GLN A 354 -24.72 -7.70 11.19
N GLN A 355 -25.34 -8.70 11.81
CA GLN A 355 -25.95 -9.85 11.13
C GLN A 355 -27.45 -9.87 11.41
N GLY A 356 -28.23 -9.48 10.41
CA GLY A 356 -29.68 -9.35 10.55
C GLY A 356 -30.03 -8.38 11.68
N SER A 357 -30.75 -8.85 12.70
CA SER A 357 -31.11 -8.08 13.90
C SER A 357 -30.05 -8.10 15.00
N THR A 358 -28.91 -8.78 14.83
CA THR A 358 -27.88 -8.88 15.87
C THR A 358 -26.70 -7.97 15.55
N MET A 359 -26.33 -7.08 16.48
CA MET A 359 -25.04 -6.39 16.44
C MET A 359 -24.02 -7.11 17.32
N ILE A 360 -22.79 -7.22 16.82
CA ILE A 360 -21.68 -7.85 17.52
C ILE A 360 -20.68 -6.76 17.91
N VAL A 361 -20.50 -6.57 19.20
CA VAL A 361 -19.74 -5.46 19.77
C VAL A 361 -18.57 -6.00 20.57
N HIS A 362 -17.37 -5.51 20.29
CA HIS A 362 -16.19 -5.80 21.11
C HIS A 362 -16.02 -4.71 22.16
N THR A 363 -16.20 -5.08 23.42
CA THR A 363 -16.02 -4.19 24.58
C THR A 363 -14.77 -4.58 25.37
N GLU A 364 -14.46 -3.81 26.41
CA GLU A 364 -13.39 -4.14 27.36
C GLU A 364 -13.62 -5.47 28.10
N GLN A 365 -14.85 -5.99 28.06
CA GLN A 365 -15.26 -7.26 28.65
C GLN A 365 -15.36 -8.39 27.61
N GLY A 366 -14.85 -8.17 26.39
CA GLY A 366 -14.92 -9.10 25.27
C GLY A 366 -16.13 -8.88 24.35
N ILE A 367 -16.45 -9.90 23.56
CA ILE A 367 -17.52 -9.83 22.56
C ILE A 367 -18.90 -9.92 23.23
N LYS A 368 -19.78 -8.98 22.88
CA LYS A 368 -21.20 -8.96 23.23
C LYS A 368 -22.04 -9.04 21.97
N LYS A 369 -23.13 -9.81 22.03
CA LYS A 369 -24.17 -9.86 21.00
C LYS A 369 -25.39 -9.14 21.54
N ILE A 370 -25.90 -8.17 20.80
CA ILE A 370 -27.05 -7.35 21.19
C ILE A 370 -28.08 -7.37 20.07
N ASN A 371 -29.36 -7.43 20.45
CA ASN A 371 -30.44 -7.29 19.49
C ASN A 371 -30.62 -5.81 19.15
N GLN A 372 -30.68 -5.49 17.86
CA GLN A 372 -30.85 -4.13 17.37
C GLN A 372 -32.18 -3.51 17.80
N ALA A 373 -33.21 -4.33 18.06
CA ALA A 373 -34.48 -3.87 18.62
C ALA A 373 -34.32 -3.28 20.04
N ASP A 374 -33.28 -3.67 20.77
CA ASP A 374 -32.98 -3.18 22.11
C ASP A 374 -32.07 -1.94 22.08
N VAL A 375 -31.68 -1.45 20.90
CA VAL A 375 -30.80 -0.31 20.72
C VAL A 375 -31.61 0.94 20.42
N GLN A 376 -31.51 1.93 21.30
CA GLN A 376 -32.17 3.22 21.15
C GLN A 376 -31.36 4.15 20.24
N GLU A 377 -30.04 4.21 20.42
CA GLU A 377 -29.15 5.10 19.67
C GLU A 377 -27.72 4.54 19.63
N VAL A 378 -27.04 4.75 18.50
CA VAL A 378 -25.59 4.51 18.38
C VAL A 378 -24.90 5.84 18.11
N ILE A 379 -24.04 6.25 19.04
CA ILE A 379 -23.19 7.42 18.88
C ILE A 379 -21.89 6.96 18.21
N TYR A 380 -21.82 7.19 16.90
CA TYR A 380 -20.62 6.97 16.10
C TYR A 380 -19.52 8.01 16.41
N ASP A 381 -18.27 7.64 16.09
CA ASP A 381 -17.07 8.46 16.30
C ASP A 381 -16.89 8.97 17.73
N PHE A 382 -17.32 8.19 18.71
CA PHE A 382 -17.28 8.58 20.13
C PHE A 382 -15.87 8.96 20.59
N GLN A 383 -14.83 8.36 20.01
CA GLN A 383 -13.43 8.74 20.23
C GLN A 383 -13.13 10.23 20.04
N THR A 384 -13.72 10.86 19.01
CA THR A 384 -13.48 12.28 18.71
C THR A 384 -14.14 13.18 19.74
N LYS A 385 -15.27 12.74 20.30
CA LYS A 385 -16.06 13.46 21.30
C LYS A 385 -15.48 13.29 22.71
N ALA A 386 -14.94 12.11 23.03
CA ALA A 386 -14.50 11.75 24.37
C ALA A 386 -13.00 11.94 24.63
N LYS A 387 -12.17 12.11 23.58
CA LYS A 387 -10.69 12.28 23.66
C LYS A 387 -10.02 11.21 24.54
N PHE A 388 -9.90 9.99 24.02
CA PHE A 388 -9.22 8.87 24.67
C PHE A 388 -7.68 8.87 24.51
#